data_AF-A0A7J3W8X4-F1
#
_entry.id   AF-A0A7J3W8X4-F1
#
_cell.length_a   1.000
_cell.length_b   1.000
_cell.length_c   1.000
_cell.angle_alpha   90.00
_cell.angle_beta   90.00
_cell.angle_gamma   90.00
#
_symmetry.space_group_name_H-M   'P 1'
#
loop_
_entity.id
_entity.type
_entity.pdbx_description
1 polymer ?
#
loop_
_entity_poly.entity_id
_entity_poly.type
_entity_poly.pdbx_seq_one_letter_code
_entity_poly.pdbx_strand_id
1 'polypeptide(L)'
;MLDVDLFLYYVAAVAEKVQAIEVEPEEDFDHDEVREMLLQIGQGLGFEVDSDVPLAPGAKVDVIWRARIGNLGEIKYVFEVHKEGSVDSLLLNLLKAQSDPTVQKVIAVSDERRLNIIRKEASSLPQLSNRIIYWTVTEVKRAADLLGELKGIMEKLELVKI
;
A
#
# COMPACT_ATOMS: atom_id res chain seq x y z
N MET A 1 -26.82 -26.50 36.32
CA MET A 1 -26.93 -26.79 34.87
C MET A 1 -26.78 -25.53 34.03
N LEU A 2 -27.33 -24.38 34.45
CA LEU A 2 -27.21 -23.08 33.76
C LEU A 2 -25.77 -22.62 33.43
N ASP A 3 -24.79 -22.95 34.27
CA ASP A 3 -23.40 -22.51 34.06
C ASP A 3 -22.73 -23.18 32.85
N VAL A 4 -23.13 -24.42 32.54
CA VAL A 4 -22.63 -25.18 31.39
C VAL A 4 -23.24 -24.61 30.11
N ASP A 5 -24.54 -24.31 30.14
CA ASP A 5 -25.24 -23.74 28.98
C ASP A 5 -24.70 -22.34 28.64
N LEU A 6 -24.42 -21.52 29.67
CA LEU A 6 -23.82 -20.20 29.48
C LEU A 6 -22.38 -20.28 28.95
N PHE A 7 -21.59 -21.23 29.44
CA PHE A 7 -20.23 -21.46 28.94
C PHE A 7 -20.25 -21.94 27.48
N LEU A 8 -21.12 -22.90 27.14
CA LEU A 8 -21.28 -23.39 25.77
C LEU A 8 -21.76 -22.29 24.82
N TYR A 9 -22.69 -21.43 25.25
CA TYR A 9 -23.09 -20.25 24.49
C TYR A 9 -21.92 -19.30 24.25
N TYR A 10 -21.11 -19.02 25.27
CA TYR A 10 -19.96 -18.13 25.13
C TYR A 10 -18.90 -18.72 24.20
N VAL A 11 -18.60 -20.02 24.31
CA VAL A 11 -17.67 -20.73 23.43
C VAL A 11 -18.20 -20.74 21.99
N ALA A 12 -19.50 -20.99 21.78
CA ALA A 12 -20.12 -20.94 20.46
C ALA A 12 -20.09 -19.54 19.85
N ALA A 13 -20.43 -18.50 20.62
CA ALA A 13 -20.39 -17.11 20.15
C ALA A 13 -18.97 -16.61 19.85
N VAL A 14 -17.97 -17.06 20.63
CA VAL A 14 -16.56 -16.80 20.35
C VAL A 14 -16.10 -17.59 19.13
N ALA A 15 -16.49 -18.86 18.99
CA ALA A 15 -16.16 -19.68 17.81
C ALA A 15 -16.79 -19.12 16.53
N GLU A 16 -18.03 -18.65 16.58
CA GLU A 16 -18.68 -17.94 15.48
C GLU A 16 -17.96 -16.63 15.15
N LYS A 17 -17.51 -15.86 16.14
CA LYS A 17 -16.67 -14.66 15.90
C LYS A 17 -15.30 -14.99 15.30
N VAL A 18 -14.71 -16.11 15.68
CA VAL A 18 -13.42 -16.57 15.13
C VAL A 18 -13.60 -17.12 13.71
N GLN A 19 -14.73 -17.78 13.42
CA GLN A 19 -15.10 -18.23 12.07
C GLN A 19 -15.57 -17.09 11.16
N ALA A 20 -16.13 -16.01 11.73
CA ALA A 20 -16.50 -14.79 11.02
C ALA A 20 -15.32 -13.83 10.78
N ILE A 21 -14.09 -14.24 11.09
CA ILE A 21 -12.94 -13.73 10.34
C ILE A 21 -13.08 -14.37 8.97
N GLU A 22 -13.91 -13.78 8.11
CA GLU A 22 -13.90 -14.07 6.69
C GLU A 22 -12.43 -13.95 6.27
N VAL A 23 -11.81 -15.11 5.99
CA VAL A 23 -10.48 -15.13 5.41
C VAL A 23 -10.72 -14.57 4.01
N GLU A 24 -10.53 -13.26 3.87
CA GLU A 24 -10.60 -12.64 2.55
C GLU A 24 -9.67 -13.45 1.63
N PRO A 25 -10.19 -13.94 0.50
CA PRO A 25 -9.43 -14.81 -0.37
C PRO A 25 -8.16 -14.06 -0.77
N GLU A 26 -7.03 -14.77 -0.78
CA GLU A 26 -5.81 -14.21 -1.34
C GLU A 26 -6.08 -13.85 -2.80
N GLU A 27 -6.02 -12.55 -3.09
CA GLU A 27 -5.99 -12.08 -4.46
C GLU A 27 -4.62 -12.44 -5.04
N ASP A 28 -4.61 -13.21 -6.13
CA ASP A 28 -3.39 -13.37 -6.92
C ASP A 28 -3.26 -12.15 -7.82
N PHE A 29 -2.17 -11.40 -7.64
CA PHE A 29 -1.84 -10.23 -8.45
C PHE A 29 -0.37 -10.30 -8.84
N ASP A 30 0.02 -9.73 -9.97
CA ASP A 30 1.43 -9.65 -10.35
C ASP A 30 2.11 -8.43 -9.70
N HIS A 31 3.29 -8.65 -9.13
CA HIS A 31 4.02 -7.60 -8.42
C HIS A 31 4.47 -6.47 -9.35
N ASP A 32 5.01 -6.82 -10.51
CA ASP A 32 5.56 -5.85 -11.45
C ASP A 32 4.44 -5.11 -12.18
N GLU A 33 3.30 -5.76 -12.42
CA GLU A 33 2.09 -5.11 -12.93
C GLU A 33 1.59 -4.01 -11.97
N VAL A 34 1.46 -4.31 -10.68
CA VAL A 34 1.02 -3.32 -9.68
C VAL A 34 2.03 -2.16 -9.59
N ARG A 35 3.32 -2.47 -9.67
CA ARG A 35 4.37 -1.45 -9.70
C ARG A 35 4.22 -0.52 -10.91
N GLU A 36 3.99 -1.06 -12.10
CA GLU A 36 3.77 -0.29 -13.32
C GLU A 36 2.53 0.60 -13.19
N MET A 37 1.43 0.09 -12.62
CA MET A 37 0.23 0.89 -12.33
C MET A 37 0.54 2.06 -11.41
N LEU A 38 1.34 1.87 -10.36
CA LEU A 38 1.77 2.96 -9.47
C LEU A 38 2.57 4.03 -10.21
N LEU A 39 3.45 3.65 -11.15
CA LEU A 39 4.17 4.61 -12.00
C LEU A 39 3.20 5.41 -12.88
N GLN A 40 2.27 4.73 -13.54
CA GLN A 40 1.27 5.34 -14.42
C GLN A 40 0.36 6.32 -13.66
N ILE A 41 -0.09 5.94 -12.46
CA ILE A 41 -0.89 6.79 -11.59
C ILE A 41 -0.08 8.03 -11.19
N GLY A 42 1.14 7.85 -10.67
CA GLY A 42 1.99 8.96 -10.25
C GLY A 42 2.26 9.95 -11.38
N GLN A 43 2.63 9.46 -12.58
CA GLN A 43 2.83 10.29 -13.76
C GLN A 43 1.56 11.03 -14.18
N GLY A 44 0.41 10.34 -14.19
CA GLY A 44 -0.86 10.95 -14.57
C GLY A 44 -1.32 12.03 -13.59
N LEU A 45 -0.93 11.94 -12.33
CA LEU A 45 -1.15 12.98 -11.31
C LEU A 45 -0.08 14.08 -11.33
N GLY A 46 0.93 13.99 -12.21
CA GLY A 46 1.97 15.00 -12.37
C GLY A 46 3.16 14.86 -11.40
N PHE A 47 3.31 13.72 -10.73
CA PHE A 47 4.52 13.42 -9.95
C PHE A 47 5.67 12.99 -10.87
N GLU A 48 6.89 13.33 -10.48
CA GLU A 48 8.07 12.63 -11.00
C GLU A 48 8.13 11.25 -10.32
N VAL A 49 8.25 10.18 -11.10
CA VAL A 49 8.23 8.81 -10.58
C VAL A 49 9.54 8.10 -10.87
N ASP A 50 10.01 7.31 -9.92
CA ASP A 50 11.09 6.33 -10.12
C ASP A 50 10.63 4.97 -9.63
N SER A 51 11.17 3.92 -10.23
CA SER A 51 11.06 2.55 -9.73
C SER A 51 12.41 2.00 -9.28
N ASP A 52 12.35 0.99 -8.42
CA ASP A 52 13.52 0.19 -8.04
C ASP A 52 14.66 1.03 -7.42
N VAL A 53 14.29 1.97 -6.55
CA VAL A 53 15.21 2.99 -6.04
C VAL A 53 16.01 2.46 -4.84
N PRO A 54 17.35 2.49 -4.88
CA PRO A 54 18.17 2.21 -3.71
C PRO A 54 18.09 3.40 -2.75
N LEU A 55 17.66 3.16 -1.51
CA LEU A 55 17.58 4.20 -0.47
C LEU A 55 18.83 4.25 0.41
N ALA A 56 19.36 3.07 0.74
CA ALA A 56 20.50 2.89 1.63
C ALA A 56 21.19 1.55 1.29
N PRO A 57 22.42 1.28 1.78
CA PRO A 57 23.04 -0.02 1.59
C PRO A 57 22.11 -1.16 2.04
N GLY A 58 21.79 -2.05 1.10
CA GLY A 58 20.88 -3.18 1.33
C GLY A 58 19.42 -2.81 1.56
N ALA A 59 18.95 -1.65 1.08
CA ALA A 59 17.53 -1.28 1.07
C ALA A 59 17.14 -0.67 -0.27
N LYS A 60 16.10 -1.23 -0.87
CA LYS A 60 15.53 -0.85 -2.15
C LYS A 60 14.03 -0.74 -1.96
N VAL A 61 13.41 0.24 -2.61
CA VAL A 61 11.94 0.39 -2.61
C VAL A 61 11.41 0.32 -4.02
N ASP A 62 10.16 -0.12 -4.14
CA ASP A 62 9.55 -0.40 -5.43
C ASP A 62 9.27 0.86 -6.25
N VAL A 63 8.65 1.88 -5.64
CA VAL A 63 8.28 3.13 -6.32
C VAL A 63 8.46 4.33 -5.41
N ILE A 64 8.89 5.46 -5.99
CA ILE A 64 8.87 6.77 -5.34
C ILE A 64 8.10 7.74 -6.23
N TRP A 65 7.17 8.49 -5.64
CA TRP A 65 6.58 9.68 -6.26
C TRP A 65 7.19 10.92 -5.62
N ARG A 66 7.64 11.86 -6.46
CA ARG A 66 8.30 13.10 -6.06
C ARG A 66 7.53 14.29 -6.62
N ALA A 67 7.26 15.27 -5.77
CA ALA A 67 6.67 16.54 -6.18
C ALA A 67 7.51 17.70 -5.65
N ARG A 68 7.86 18.60 -6.57
CA ARG A 68 8.58 19.83 -6.24
C ARG A 68 7.58 20.93 -5.87
N ILE A 69 7.72 21.47 -4.67
CA ILE A 69 6.88 22.57 -4.19
C ILE A 69 7.61 23.89 -4.46
N GLY A 70 7.58 24.34 -5.72
CA GLY A 70 8.26 25.56 -6.16
C GLY A 70 9.73 25.61 -5.71
N ASN A 71 10.11 26.68 -5.02
CA ASN A 71 11.44 26.85 -4.42
C ASN A 71 11.50 26.41 -2.94
N LEU A 72 10.40 25.89 -2.38
CA LEU A 72 10.31 25.52 -0.96
C LEU A 72 10.91 24.14 -0.67
N GLY A 73 10.96 23.26 -1.67
CA GLY A 73 11.59 21.95 -1.53
C GLY A 73 10.89 20.87 -2.35
N GLU A 74 11.11 19.64 -1.93
CA GLU A 74 10.56 18.42 -2.53
C GLU A 74 9.84 17.61 -1.43
N ILE A 75 8.73 16.99 -1.81
CA ILE A 75 8.06 15.97 -1.01
C ILE A 75 8.08 14.65 -1.76
N LYS A 76 8.26 13.55 -1.01
CA LYS A 76 8.29 12.19 -1.55
C LYS A 76 7.22 11.30 -0.92
N TYR A 77 6.69 10.39 -1.70
CA TYR A 77 5.86 9.28 -1.26
C TYR A 77 6.54 8.01 -1.71
N VAL A 78 6.73 7.06 -0.80
CA VAL A 78 7.48 5.82 -1.07
C VAL A 78 6.54 4.64 -0.97
N PHE A 79 6.55 3.77 -1.97
CA PHE A 79 5.65 2.63 -2.06
C PHE A 79 6.46 1.33 -2.05
N GLU A 80 5.97 0.34 -1.31
CA GLU A 80 6.45 -1.04 -1.34
C GLU A 80 5.27 -1.97 -1.64
N VAL A 81 5.38 -2.77 -2.69
CA VAL A 81 4.39 -3.76 -3.11
C VAL A 81 4.75 -5.11 -2.50
N HIS A 82 3.81 -5.72 -1.79
CA HIS A 82 4.05 -6.97 -1.08
C HIS A 82 3.17 -8.09 -1.60
N LYS A 83 3.72 -8.94 -2.47
CA LYS A 83 3.06 -10.19 -2.89
C LYS A 83 3.53 -11.39 -2.06
N GLU A 84 4.83 -11.48 -1.81
CA GLU A 84 5.47 -12.58 -1.13
C GLU A 84 6.74 -12.13 -0.41
N GLY A 85 7.32 -13.02 0.40
CA GLY A 85 8.51 -12.73 1.19
C GLY A 85 8.19 -12.30 2.63
N SER A 86 9.18 -11.67 3.27
CA SER A 86 9.11 -11.30 4.69
C SER A 86 8.50 -9.91 4.88
N VAL A 87 7.49 -9.83 5.75
CA VAL A 87 6.91 -8.55 6.20
C VAL A 87 7.96 -7.73 6.96
N ASP A 88 8.83 -8.35 7.76
CA ASP A 88 9.94 -7.65 8.44
C ASP A 88 10.85 -6.91 7.44
N SER A 89 11.17 -7.54 6.30
CA SER A 89 11.97 -6.91 5.25
C SER A 89 11.27 -5.69 4.66
N LEU A 90 9.97 -5.79 4.38
CA LEU A 90 9.16 -4.66 3.93
C LEU A 90 9.18 -3.54 4.97
N LEU A 91 8.90 -3.84 6.23
CA LEU A 91 8.85 -2.84 7.30
C LEU A 91 10.23 -2.18 7.50
N LEU A 92 11.31 -2.94 7.37
CA LEU A 92 12.68 -2.41 7.42
C LEU A 92 12.97 -1.44 6.27
N ASN A 93 12.56 -1.77 5.04
CA ASN A 93 12.70 -0.87 3.88
C ASN A 93 11.92 0.43 4.12
N LEU A 94 10.66 0.34 4.58
CA LEU A 94 9.83 1.50 4.87
C LEU A 94 10.40 2.37 6.02
N LEU A 95 10.94 1.75 7.08
CA LEU A 95 11.61 2.47 8.16
C LEU A 95 12.84 3.23 7.66
N LYS A 96 13.67 2.60 6.82
CA LYS A 96 14.83 3.26 6.20
C LYS A 96 14.40 4.41 5.30
N ALA A 97 13.32 4.26 4.53
CA ALA A 97 12.76 5.34 3.71
C ALA A 97 12.36 6.57 4.55
N GLN A 98 11.76 6.38 5.72
CA GLN A 98 11.34 7.48 6.58
C GLN A 98 12.48 8.29 7.19
N SER A 99 13.71 7.78 7.14
CA SER A 99 14.89 8.54 7.58
C SER A 99 15.21 9.72 6.65
N ASP A 100 14.75 9.69 5.40
CA ASP A 100 14.78 10.83 4.50
C ASP A 100 13.69 11.85 4.94
N PRO A 101 14.07 13.08 5.34
CA PRO A 101 13.12 14.09 5.81
C PRO A 101 12.15 14.58 4.72
N THR A 102 12.46 14.36 3.44
CA THR A 102 11.57 14.71 2.32
C THR A 102 10.45 13.70 2.12
N VAL A 103 10.56 12.49 2.68
CA VAL A 103 9.52 11.46 2.59
C VAL A 103 8.35 11.82 3.48
N GLN A 104 7.22 12.23 2.91
CA GLN A 104 6.04 12.60 3.68
C GLN A 104 5.34 11.37 4.27
N LYS A 105 5.17 10.33 3.45
CA LYS A 105 4.49 9.08 3.78
C LYS A 105 5.17 7.89 3.11
N VAL A 106 5.03 6.74 3.75
CA VAL A 106 5.37 5.44 3.16
C VAL A 106 4.09 4.63 3.00
N ILE A 107 3.98 3.86 1.93
CA ILE A 107 2.76 3.18 1.54
C ILE A 107 3.08 1.71 1.33
N ALA A 108 2.40 0.83 2.07
CA ALA A 108 2.40 -0.61 1.81
C ALA A 108 1.24 -0.94 0.88
N VAL A 109 1.54 -1.65 -0.21
CA VAL A 109 0.57 -2.03 -1.25
C VAL A 109 0.47 -3.55 -1.31
N SER A 110 -0.71 -4.11 -1.10
CA SER A 110 -0.93 -5.57 -1.14
C SER A 110 -2.43 -5.90 -1.17
N ASP A 111 -2.80 -7.18 -1.13
CA ASP A 111 -4.17 -7.58 -0.82
C ASP A 111 -4.52 -7.33 0.65
N GLU A 112 -5.82 -7.30 0.96
CA GLU A 112 -6.33 -6.98 2.29
C GLU A 112 -5.80 -7.94 3.37
N ARG A 113 -5.71 -9.24 3.06
CA ARG A 113 -5.23 -10.26 4.01
C ARG A 113 -3.79 -9.99 4.42
N ARG A 114 -2.91 -9.73 3.46
CA ARG A 114 -1.49 -9.39 3.69
C ARG A 114 -1.35 -8.01 4.35
N LEU A 115 -2.10 -6.99 3.93
CA LEU A 115 -2.09 -5.68 4.59
C LEU A 115 -2.49 -5.75 6.06
N ASN A 116 -3.41 -6.65 6.42
CA ASN A 116 -3.79 -6.89 7.81
C ASN A 116 -2.65 -7.48 8.64
N ILE A 117 -1.81 -8.34 8.05
CA ILE A 117 -0.59 -8.85 8.70
C ILE A 117 0.43 -7.71 8.88
N ILE A 118 0.70 -6.97 7.81
CA ILE A 118 1.62 -5.81 7.83
C ILE A 118 1.16 -4.80 8.88
N ARG A 119 -0.15 -4.54 9.01
CA ARG A 119 -0.72 -3.62 10.01
C ARG A 119 -0.49 -4.10 11.43
N LYS A 120 -0.67 -5.38 11.71
CA LYS A 120 -0.41 -5.97 13.03
C LYS A 120 1.06 -5.87 13.40
N GLU A 121 1.97 -6.21 12.50
CA GLU A 121 3.40 -6.13 12.75
C GLU A 121 3.88 -4.69 12.91
N ALA A 122 3.46 -3.78 12.03
CA ALA A 122 3.76 -2.35 12.10
C ALA A 122 3.28 -1.69 13.40
N SER A 123 2.23 -2.21 14.05
CA SER A 123 1.74 -1.67 15.32
C SER A 123 2.76 -1.76 16.46
N SER A 124 3.72 -2.68 16.35
CA SER A 124 4.84 -2.82 17.29
C SER A 124 5.98 -1.82 17.02
N LEU A 125 5.87 -1.00 15.97
CA LEU A 125 6.88 -0.05 15.51
C LEU A 125 6.36 1.40 15.58
N PRO A 126 6.49 2.08 16.75
CA PRO A 126 5.98 3.44 16.93
C PRO A 126 6.55 4.49 15.96
N GLN A 127 7.76 4.22 15.42
CA GLN A 127 8.42 5.11 14.48
C GLN A 127 7.69 5.16 13.13
N LEU A 128 7.04 4.05 12.74
CA LEU A 128 6.38 3.86 11.45
C LEU A 128 4.88 4.23 11.50
N SER A 129 4.25 4.10 12.67
CA SER A 129 2.78 4.10 12.85
C SER A 129 2.07 5.34 12.29
N ASN A 130 2.67 6.53 12.41
CA ASN A 130 2.00 7.78 12.00
C ASN A 130 2.22 8.15 10.53
N ARG A 131 3.06 7.38 9.82
CA ARG A 131 3.54 7.71 8.48
C ARG A 131 3.30 6.60 7.46
N ILE A 132 3.00 5.39 7.89
CA ILE A 132 2.56 4.30 7.02
C ILE A 132 1.10 4.46 6.59
N ILE A 133 0.84 4.18 5.32
CA ILE A 133 -0.49 4.07 4.73
C ILE A 133 -0.59 2.67 4.12
N TYR A 134 -1.79 2.10 4.12
CA TYR A 134 -2.09 0.81 3.49
C TYR A 134 -2.98 1.07 2.29
N TRP A 135 -2.64 0.53 1.13
CA TRP A 135 -3.39 0.71 -0.10
C TRP A 135 -3.60 -0.64 -0.78
N THR A 136 -4.85 -1.03 -1.01
CA THR A 136 -5.14 -2.35 -1.58
C THR A 136 -4.80 -2.40 -3.07
N VAL A 137 -4.37 -3.57 -3.55
CA VAL A 137 -4.15 -3.79 -4.99
C VAL A 137 -5.42 -3.55 -5.79
N THR A 138 -6.58 -3.94 -5.27
CA THR A 138 -7.88 -3.64 -5.88
C THR A 138 -8.09 -2.13 -6.09
N GLU A 139 -7.77 -1.30 -5.10
CA GLU A 139 -7.88 0.15 -5.22
C GLU A 139 -6.84 0.74 -6.19
N VAL A 140 -5.62 0.19 -6.25
CA VAL A 140 -4.59 0.61 -7.22
C VAL A 140 -5.06 0.33 -8.64
N LYS A 141 -5.53 -0.89 -8.93
CA LYS A 141 -6.09 -1.27 -10.24
C LYS A 141 -7.21 -0.32 -10.65
N ARG A 142 -8.17 -0.09 -9.74
CA ARG A 142 -9.28 0.83 -9.96
C ARG A 142 -8.81 2.26 -10.25
N ALA A 143 -7.80 2.75 -9.54
CA ALA A 143 -7.26 4.10 -9.77
C ALA A 143 -6.59 4.21 -11.14
N ALA A 144 -5.85 3.19 -11.57
CA ALA A 144 -5.24 3.12 -12.90
C ALA A 144 -6.31 3.11 -14.01
N ASP A 145 -7.37 2.29 -13.85
CA ASP A 145 -8.48 2.21 -14.81
C ASP A 145 -9.18 3.56 -14.97
N LEU A 146 -9.56 4.20 -13.86
CA LEU A 146 -10.22 5.51 -13.86
C LEU A 146 -9.36 6.60 -14.51
N LEU A 147 -8.04 6.56 -14.27
CA LEU A 147 -7.10 7.47 -14.92
C LEU A 147 -7.02 7.22 -16.43
N GLY A 148 -7.05 5.95 -16.85
CA GLY A 148 -7.12 5.56 -18.26
C GLY A 148 -8.40 6.06 -18.94
N GLU A 149 -9.56 5.89 -18.30
CA GLU A 149 -10.84 6.42 -18.78
C GLU A 149 -10.80 7.94 -18.94
N LEU A 150 -10.29 8.65 -17.92
CA LEU A 150 -10.14 10.11 -17.96
C LEU A 150 -9.25 10.55 -19.13
N LYS A 151 -8.08 9.90 -19.31
CA LYS A 151 -7.17 10.19 -20.43
C LYS A 151 -7.89 10.01 -21.77
N GLY A 152 -8.62 8.91 -21.95
CA GLY A 152 -9.38 8.66 -23.18
C GLY A 152 -10.51 9.68 -23.44
N ILE A 153 -11.12 10.24 -22.40
CA ILE A 153 -12.08 11.35 -22.54
C ILE A 153 -11.36 12.63 -22.96
N MET A 154 -10.23 12.95 -22.32
CA MET A 154 -9.45 14.17 -22.60
C MET A 154 -8.88 14.18 -24.02
N GLU A 155 -8.45 13.03 -24.54
CA GLU A 155 -8.01 12.85 -25.92
C GLU A 155 -9.15 13.14 -26.92
N LYS A 156 -10.35 12.61 -26.67
CA LYS A 156 -11.54 12.87 -27.51
C LYS A 156 -11.92 14.35 -27.56
N LEU A 157 -11.62 15.08 -26.50
CA LEU A 157 -11.87 16.52 -26.41
C LEU A 157 -10.72 17.37 -26.99
N GLU A 158 -9.66 16.75 -27.51
CA GLU A 158 -8.45 17.41 -28.03
C GLU A 158 -7.75 18.33 -27.00
N LEU A 159 -8.01 18.13 -25.70
CA LEU A 159 -7.48 18.95 -24.62
C LEU A 159 -6.03 18.59 -24.28
N VAL A 160 -5.59 17.40 -24.67
CA VAL A 160 -4.24 16.89 -24.46
C VAL A 160 -3.81 16.17 -25.73
N LYS A 161 -2.62 16.50 -26.24
CA LYS A 161 -1.93 15.67 -27.23
C LYS A 161 -0.98 14.79 -26.46
N ILE A 162 -1.34 13.53 -26.27
CA ILE A 162 -0.48 12.53 -25.65
C ILE A 162 0.45 11.96 -26.73
#